data_AF-A0A382RYS6-F1
#
_entry.id   AF-A0A382RYS6-F1
#
_cell.length_a   1.000
_cell.length_b   1.000
_cell.length_c   1.000
_cell.angle_alpha   90.00
_cell.angle_beta   90.00
_cell.angle_gamma   90.00
#
_symmetry.space_group_name_H-M   'P 1'
#
loop_
_entity.id
_entity.type
_entity.pdbx_description
1 polymer ?
#
loop_
_entity_poly.entity_id
_entity_poly.type
_entity_poly.pdbx_seq_one_letter_code
_entity_poly.pdbx_strand_id
1 'polypeptide(L)'
;MDKKLSFSICMPVYQGSHLIRNAIDSIRKQGFENYELLIGDDNKPEEKSESDKTKAILDSYNDPRIKYTNNEQNLGYPENLKSIVSRATKD
;
A
#
# COMPACT_ATOMS: atom_id res chain seq x y z
N MET A 1 -1.87 -3.17 -31.41
CA MET A 1 -2.04 -2.16 -30.35
C MET A 1 -0.95 -2.41 -29.34
N ASP A 2 -0.05 -1.46 -29.13
CA ASP A 2 0.98 -1.57 -28.10
C ASP A 2 0.29 -1.65 -26.74
N LYS A 3 0.33 -2.81 -26.08
CA LYS A 3 -0.19 -2.96 -24.73
C LYS A 3 0.67 -2.07 -23.83
N LYS A 4 0.13 -0.93 -23.41
CA LYS A 4 0.79 -0.08 -22.43
C LYS A 4 0.91 -0.89 -21.15
N LEU A 5 2.14 -1.25 -20.78
CA LEU A 5 2.43 -1.98 -19.54
C LEU A 5 1.70 -1.30 -18.39
N SER A 6 1.12 -2.09 -17.50
CA SER A 6 0.51 -1.66 -16.25
C SER A 6 0.78 -2.72 -15.20
N PHE A 7 1.04 -2.33 -13.96
CA PHE A 7 1.30 -3.32 -12.91
C PHE A 7 0.81 -2.88 -11.53
N SER A 8 0.60 -3.87 -10.66
CA SER A 8 0.20 -3.66 -9.27
C SER A 8 1.40 -3.79 -8.32
N ILE A 9 1.67 -2.76 -7.52
CA ILE A 9 2.63 -2.84 -6.42
C ILE A 9 1.86 -3.17 -5.15
N CYS A 10 2.11 -4.34 -4.57
CA CYS A 10 1.47 -4.79 -3.33
C CYS A 10 2.43 -4.63 -2.16
N MET A 11 2.10 -3.75 -1.21
CA MET A 11 2.94 -3.41 -0.06
C MET A 11 2.22 -3.74 1.26
N PRO A 12 2.47 -4.91 1.85
CA PRO A 12 2.00 -5.21 3.20
C PRO A 12 2.80 -4.37 4.22
N VAL A 13 2.12 -3.83 5.23
CA VAL A 13 2.68 -2.93 6.24
C VAL A 13 2.24 -3.39 7.63
N TYR A 14 3.20 -3.43 8.56
CA TYR A 14 2.99 -3.60 10.00
C TYR A 14 3.96 -2.66 10.72
N GLN A 15 3.45 -1.78 11.59
CA GLN A 15 4.21 -0.74 12.30
C GLN A 15 5.17 0.08 11.41
N GLY A 16 4.82 0.24 10.12
CA GLY A 16 5.72 0.78 9.09
C GLY A 16 5.61 2.28 8.84
N SER A 17 4.90 3.03 9.68
CA SER A 17 4.66 4.47 9.47
C SER A 17 5.96 5.28 9.29
N HIS A 18 7.03 4.86 9.97
CA HIS A 18 8.36 5.47 9.89
C HIS A 18 9.11 5.20 8.58
N LEU A 19 8.71 4.20 7.79
CA LEU A 19 9.35 3.82 6.51
C LEU A 19 8.49 4.12 5.30
N ILE A 20 7.18 4.17 5.46
CA ILE A 20 6.23 4.18 4.33
C ILE A 20 6.41 5.40 3.42
N ARG A 21 6.82 6.55 3.99
CA ARG A 21 7.14 7.75 3.20
C ARG A 21 8.29 7.48 2.22
N ASN A 22 9.39 6.91 2.71
CA ASN A 22 10.57 6.62 1.89
C ASN A 22 10.26 5.60 0.79
N ALA A 23 9.45 4.58 1.09
CA ALA A 23 9.04 3.58 0.12
C ALA A 23 8.22 4.19 -1.02
N ILE A 24 7.23 5.02 -0.69
CA ILE A 24 6.38 5.69 -1.68
C ILE A 24 7.18 6.70 -2.50
N ASP A 25 8.03 7.50 -1.87
CA ASP A 25 8.89 8.45 -2.58
C ASP A 25 9.86 7.73 -3.54
N SER A 26 10.34 6.53 -3.17
CA SER A 26 11.15 5.70 -4.06
C SER A 26 10.37 5.23 -5.28
N ILE A 27 9.11 4.81 -5.11
CA ILE A 27 8.23 4.39 -6.21
C ILE A 27 7.93 5.59 -7.13
N ARG A 28 7.59 6.75 -6.56
CA ARG A 28 7.24 7.96 -7.33
C ARG A 28 8.41 8.57 -8.10
N LYS A 29 9.66 8.30 -7.71
CA LYS A 29 10.85 8.74 -8.44
C LYS A 29 11.10 7.96 -9.73
N GLN A 30 10.36 6.89 -9.97
CA GLN A 30 10.43 6.12 -11.20
C GLN A 30 9.73 6.88 -12.34
N GLY A 31 10.21 6.76 -13.58
CA GLY A 31 9.59 7.41 -14.74
C GLY A 31 8.34 6.72 -15.29
N PHE A 32 7.76 5.77 -14.54
CA PHE A 32 6.63 4.95 -14.99
C PHE A 32 5.38 5.27 -14.18
N GLU A 33 4.33 5.73 -14.85
CA GLU A 33 3.13 6.26 -14.18
C GLU A 33 1.96 5.25 -14.12
N ASN A 34 1.99 4.20 -14.96
CA ASN A 34 0.85 3.29 -15.14
C ASN A 34 0.80 2.16 -14.11
N TYR A 35 0.99 2.46 -12.84
CA TYR A 35 0.88 1.49 -11.76
C TYR A 35 -0.31 1.78 -10.84
N GLU A 36 -0.61 0.85 -9.95
CA GLU A 36 -1.36 1.11 -8.72
C GLU A 36 -0.54 0.62 -7.54
N LEU A 37 -0.70 1.26 -6.38
CA LEU A 37 -0.02 0.88 -5.14
C LEU A 37 -1.08 0.48 -4.12
N LEU A 38 -1.09 -0.80 -3.76
CA LEU A 38 -2.02 -1.39 -2.79
C LEU A 38 -1.28 -1.56 -1.47
N ILE A 39 -1.81 -0.95 -0.41
CA ILE A 39 -1.21 -0.96 0.92
C ILE A 39 -2.13 -1.70 1.88
N GLY A 40 -1.63 -2.81 2.42
CA GLY A 40 -2.33 -3.63 3.40
C GLY A 40 -1.76 -3.38 4.79
N ASP A 41 -2.46 -2.60 5.60
CA ASP A 41 -2.09 -2.37 6.99
C ASP A 41 -2.63 -3.50 7.88
N ASP A 42 -1.71 -4.21 8.52
CA ASP A 42 -1.96 -5.38 9.38
C ASP A 42 -1.64 -5.12 10.86
N ASN A 43 -1.59 -3.84 11.26
CA ASN A 43 -1.48 -3.46 12.67
C ASN A 43 -2.66 -4.04 13.47
N LYS A 44 -2.40 -4.39 14.72
CA LYS A 44 -3.45 -4.87 15.62
C LYS A 44 -4.38 -3.73 16.03
N PRO A 45 -5.62 -4.02 16.48
CA PRO A 45 -6.54 -2.98 16.96
C PRO A 45 -5.96 -2.10 18.06
N GLU A 46 -5.17 -2.65 18.98
CA GLU A 46 -4.46 -1.91 20.03
C GLU A 46 -3.37 -0.96 19.49
N GLU A 47 -2.93 -1.15 18.25
CA GLU A 47 -1.92 -0.35 17.55
C GLU A 47 -2.55 0.70 16.60
N LYS A 48 -3.84 1.03 16.78
CA LYS A 48 -4.58 1.98 15.93
C LYS A 48 -3.82 3.29 15.66
N SER A 49 -3.04 3.80 16.62
CA SER A 49 -2.25 5.01 16.43
C SER A 49 -1.20 4.89 15.30
N GLU A 50 -0.66 3.69 15.06
CA GLU A 50 0.25 3.43 13.94
C GLU A 50 -0.48 3.40 12.59
N SER A 51 -1.69 2.83 12.56
CA SER A 51 -2.56 2.89 11.38
C SER A 51 -3.00 4.32 11.06
N ASP A 52 -3.35 5.11 12.06
CA ASP A 52 -3.72 6.52 11.87
C ASP A 52 -2.55 7.33 11.30
N LYS A 53 -1.32 7.14 11.82
CA LYS A 53 -0.10 7.77 11.27
C LYS A 53 0.17 7.34 9.82
N THR A 54 0.08 6.03 9.57
CA THR A 54 0.26 5.46 8.23
C THR A 54 -0.73 6.09 7.27
N LYS A 55 -2.02 6.06 7.59
CA LYS A 55 -3.08 6.64 6.77
C LYS A 55 -2.88 8.15 6.53
N ALA A 56 -2.52 8.91 7.57
CA ALA A 56 -2.25 10.34 7.42
C ALA A 56 -1.09 10.63 6.44
N ILE A 57 -0.04 9.81 6.45
CA ILE A 57 1.05 9.90 5.47
C ILE A 57 0.53 9.60 4.07
N LEU A 58 -0.28 8.54 3.89
CA LEU A 58 -0.85 8.18 2.60
C LEU A 58 -1.75 9.28 2.03
N ASP A 59 -2.65 9.81 2.86
CA ASP A 59 -3.59 10.88 2.48
C ASP A 59 -2.82 12.16 2.04
N SER A 60 -1.64 12.42 2.62
CA SER A 60 -0.82 13.60 2.25
C SER A 60 -0.31 13.59 0.80
N TYR A 61 -0.24 12.41 0.15
CA TYR A 61 0.20 12.31 -1.24
C TYR A 61 -0.85 12.79 -2.24
N ASN A 62 -2.14 12.77 -1.88
CA ASN A 62 -3.25 13.07 -2.78
C ASN A 62 -3.17 12.31 -4.13
N ASP A 63 -2.63 11.09 -4.11
CA ASP A 63 -2.37 10.29 -5.31
C ASP A 63 -3.42 9.16 -5.43
N PRO A 64 -4.32 9.20 -6.43
CA PRO A 64 -5.40 8.23 -6.57
C PRO A 64 -4.91 6.81 -6.91
N ARG A 65 -3.62 6.64 -7.24
CA ARG A 65 -3.02 5.31 -7.45
C ARG A 65 -2.75 4.58 -6.15
N ILE A 66 -2.69 5.30 -5.02
CA ILE A 66 -2.42 4.73 -3.70
C ILE A 66 -3.76 4.31 -3.07
N LYS A 67 -3.93 3.00 -2.88
CA LYS A 67 -5.13 2.41 -2.27
C LYS A 67 -4.74 1.79 -0.93
N TYR A 68 -5.46 2.15 0.11
CA TYR A 68 -5.21 1.70 1.48
C TYR A 68 -6.32 0.77 1.95
N THR A 69 -5.94 -0.32 2.58
CA THR A 69 -6.83 -1.24 3.29
C THR A 69 -6.24 -1.55 4.66
N ASN A 70 -7.08 -1.51 5.69
CA ASN A 70 -6.72 -1.89 7.05
C ASN A 70 -7.43 -3.19 7.41
N ASN A 71 -6.68 -4.18 7.89
CA ASN A 71 -7.24 -5.44 8.34
C ASN A 71 -7.85 -5.27 9.74
N GLU A 72 -9.00 -5.91 9.99
CA GLU A 72 -9.69 -5.83 11.29
C GLU A 72 -8.89 -6.49 12.43
N GLN A 73 -7.99 -7.40 12.09
CA GLN A 73 -7.08 -8.10 12.99
C GLN A 73 -5.76 -8.36 12.25
N ASN A 74 -4.69 -8.64 13.00
CA ASN A 74 -3.41 -9.04 12.41
C ASN A 74 -3.53 -10.42 11.76
N LEU A 75 -3.34 -10.47 10.44
CA LEU A 75 -3.40 -11.68 9.63
C LEU A 75 -2.02 -12.33 9.44
N GLY A 76 -0.95 -11.60 9.76
CA GLY A 76 0.42 -11.94 9.42
C GLY A 76 0.73 -11.66 7.95
N TYR A 77 2.02 -11.68 7.61
CA TYR A 77 2.52 -11.32 6.28
C TYR A 77 1.84 -12.08 5.12
N PRO A 78 1.67 -13.43 5.15
CA PRO A 78 1.15 -14.16 4.00
C PRO A 78 -0.30 -13.81 3.68
N GLU A 79 -1.17 -13.77 4.69
CA GLU A 79 -2.60 -13.49 4.48
C GLU A 79 -2.85 -12.00 4.22
N ASN A 80 -2.06 -11.09 4.81
CA ASN A 80 -2.11 -9.68 4.43
C ASN A 80 -1.71 -9.48 2.96
N LEU A 81 -0.59 -10.08 2.53
CA LEU A 81 -0.14 -10.02 1.13
C LEU A 81 -1.21 -10.60 0.18
N LYS A 82 -1.77 -11.77 0.51
CA LYS A 82 -2.83 -12.40 -0.28
C LYS A 82 -4.08 -11.53 -0.36
N SER A 83 -4.48 -10.88 0.74
CA SER A 83 -5.59 -9.93 0.80
C SER A 83 -5.39 -8.79 -0.19
N ILE A 84 -4.23 -8.13 -0.20
CA ILE A 84 -3.97 -7.02 -1.13
C ILE A 84 -3.75 -7.48 -2.58
N VAL A 85 -3.12 -8.63 -2.81
CA VAL A 85 -2.98 -9.20 -4.16
C VAL A 85 -4.34 -9.51 -4.76
N SER A 86 -5.31 -10.00 -3.97
CA SER A 86 -6.68 -10.25 -4.46
C SER A 86 -7.43 -8.99 -4.91
N ARG A 87 -6.93 -7.81 -4.54
CA ARG A 87 -7.49 -6.50 -4.89
C ARG A 87 -6.77 -5.84 -6.08
N ALA A 88 -5.73 -6.48 -6.61
CA ALA A 88 -5.02 -6.03 -7.79
C ALA A 88 -5.92 -6.05 -9.03
N THR A 89 -5.84 -4.97 -9.80
CA THR A 89 -6.60 -4.75 -11.04
C THR A 89 -5.70 -4.58 -12.26
N LYS A 90 -4.39 -4.48 -12.05
CA LYS A 90 -3.35 -4.45 -13.09
C LYS A 90 -2.54 -5.75 -13.08
N ASP A 91 -1.79 -6.00 -14.16
CA ASP A 91 -0.94 -7.20 -14.32
C ASP A 91 0.06 -7.36 -13.15
#